data_AF-A0A6P8BYB1-F1
#
_entry.id   AF-A0A6P8BYB1-F1
#
_cell.length_a   1.000
_cell.length_b   1.000
_cell.length_c   1.000
_cell.angle_alpha   90.00
_cell.angle_beta   90.00
_cell.angle_gamma   90.00
#
_symmetry.space_group_name_H-M   'P 1'
#
loop_
_entity.id
_entity.type
_entity.pdbx_description
1 polymer ?
#
loop_
_entity_poly.entity_id
_entity_poly.type
_entity_poly.pdbx_seq_one_letter_code
_entity_poly.pdbx_strand_id
1 'polypeptide(L)'
;MISSSSAMATSKFTLLSLILVVALILTPGIRADAAAADEGGVEAVAADGSDSSALRAELGQLKSKIHSLESLVDEKSRELKSKDELIAEKEKLLQDKLDKVASLQDEISLLQKKGKMDAAEQVGKAHARAGELEKQVDKLKKELESQQKEKGALETRAAEAENKILELNSKLEKLQRTNDEQKAKILKTERVLKVAEEEMVKAKFEASSKIKELSEVHGAWLPPWLALHWKCLQSSAEKHWKEHGKPAMNLMMEKTMEKKSQAEKWAEPHIETIKTKLVPTIKEQWVVVTTSLEPHVKTLTKKSVEVYETSKTAITPHVIQIQQVVDPYYQEAKKIGKPYIDQVATVAKPHVEKVRVTLEPYTKEAVRVYSKFLESASIYHKQAQEHVRGTLKKHELTRPLATKEFEWFAASALLALPIILLSRICSALFCKKARRPGRHGHSHHGRRKAKRGHPDNK
;
A
#
# COMPACT_ATOMS: atom_id res chain seq x y z
N MET A 1 34.70 24.96 -4.49
CA MET A 1 34.11 26.19 -5.05
C MET A 1 33.14 26.72 -3.99
N ILE A 2 33.33 27.90 -3.38
CA ILE A 2 34.39 28.92 -3.48
C ILE A 2 34.74 29.45 -2.05
N SER A 3 35.99 29.88 -1.88
CA SER A 3 36.63 30.68 -0.80
C SER A 3 35.80 31.83 -0.18
N SER A 4 36.06 32.38 1.02
CA SER A 4 36.88 32.01 2.21
C SER A 4 36.20 32.65 3.47
N SER A 5 36.74 33.33 4.50
CA SER A 5 38.06 33.83 5.02
C SER A 5 37.78 34.42 6.44
N SER A 6 38.64 34.94 7.33
CA SER A 6 40.10 34.97 7.68
C SER A 6 40.24 35.98 8.87
N ALA A 7 41.13 35.97 9.86
CA ALA A 7 42.20 35.12 10.42
C ALA A 7 42.41 35.62 11.91
N MET A 8 43.39 35.33 12.77
CA MET A 8 44.72 34.67 12.78
C MET A 8 44.85 33.85 14.12
N ALA A 9 45.76 32.91 14.38
CA ALA A 9 47.05 32.48 13.79
C ALA A 9 48.36 33.11 14.36
N THR A 10 48.78 32.64 15.55
CA THR A 10 50.18 32.53 16.03
C THR A 10 50.30 31.18 16.79
N SER A 11 51.24 30.25 16.54
CA SER A 11 52.73 30.29 16.49
C SER A 11 53.38 30.22 17.89
N LYS A 12 54.36 29.35 18.21
CA LYS A 12 54.82 28.00 17.76
C LYS A 12 56.08 27.63 18.59
N PHE A 13 56.21 26.38 19.07
CA PHE A 13 57.47 25.68 19.46
C PHE A 13 58.36 26.22 20.61
N THR A 14 59.21 25.31 21.12
CA THR A 14 60.43 25.51 21.97
C THR A 14 60.26 26.24 23.32
N LEU A 15 60.60 25.71 24.50
CA LEU A 15 61.48 24.61 24.92
C LEU A 15 62.97 24.77 24.49
N LEU A 16 63.86 24.86 25.48
CA LEU A 16 65.34 25.03 25.42
C LEU A 16 65.91 26.46 25.24
N SER A 17 66.10 27.13 26.38
CA SER A 17 67.26 27.99 26.72
C SER A 17 67.07 28.40 28.19
N LEU A 18 67.72 27.84 29.23
CA LEU A 18 68.93 27.01 29.33
C LEU A 18 70.26 27.68 28.92
N ILE A 19 70.33 29.00 29.12
CA ILE A 19 71.50 29.69 29.67
C ILE A 19 70.90 30.63 30.74
N LEU A 20 71.23 30.59 32.03
CA LEU A 20 72.47 30.18 32.70
C LEU A 20 72.16 29.40 34.00
N VAL A 21 72.74 28.20 34.21
CA VAL A 21 72.71 27.49 35.50
C VAL A 21 74.14 27.14 35.94
N VAL A 22 74.78 28.12 36.59
CA VAL A 22 75.93 27.97 37.51
C VAL A 22 75.74 29.11 38.53
N ALA A 23 75.18 28.93 39.73
CA ALA A 23 75.55 28.06 40.87
C ALA A 23 76.66 28.66 41.75
N LEU A 24 76.64 28.30 43.06
CA LEU A 24 77.48 28.80 44.16
C LEU A 24 77.18 30.27 44.57
N ILE A 25 77.26 30.69 45.85
CA ILE A 25 77.66 29.99 47.09
C ILE A 25 76.91 30.53 48.34
N LEU A 26 77.12 29.90 49.51
CA LEU A 26 76.56 30.28 50.81
C LEU A 26 77.47 31.22 51.63
N THR A 27 76.87 31.97 52.58
CA THR A 27 77.48 32.58 53.79
C THR A 27 78.59 33.67 53.54
N PRO A 28 79.32 34.23 54.54
CA PRO A 28 78.90 35.54 55.08
C PRO A 28 79.98 36.62 55.39
N GLY A 29 79.60 37.90 55.23
CA GLY A 29 79.88 38.98 56.19
C GLY A 29 81.18 39.83 56.12
N ILE A 30 81.20 40.84 57.01
CA ILE A 30 82.35 41.50 57.67
C ILE A 30 83.12 42.65 56.94
N ARG A 31 83.10 43.84 57.59
CA ARG A 31 84.12 44.94 57.62
C ARG A 31 84.32 45.85 56.37
N ALA A 32 84.87 47.08 56.49
CA ALA A 32 85.26 47.90 57.67
C ALA A 32 85.29 49.42 57.36
N ASP A 33 85.35 50.23 58.43
CA ASP A 33 86.23 51.42 58.62
C ASP A 33 86.05 52.70 57.76
N ALA A 34 86.34 53.92 58.28
CA ALA A 34 86.71 54.32 59.65
C ALA A 34 86.55 55.84 59.93
N ALA A 35 86.72 56.18 61.22
CA ALA A 35 87.30 57.44 61.76
C ALA A 35 86.44 58.74 61.76
N ALA A 36 86.55 59.63 62.76
CA ALA A 36 87.15 59.57 64.12
C ALA A 36 86.71 60.80 64.97
N ALA A 37 87.28 60.94 66.19
CA ALA A 37 87.10 62.01 67.21
C ALA A 37 85.78 61.92 68.03
N ASP A 38 85.75 61.69 69.36
CA ASP A 38 86.80 61.70 70.42
C ASP A 38 87.40 63.10 70.72
N GLU A 39 87.80 63.51 71.93
CA GLU A 39 87.81 62.93 73.30
C GLU A 39 86.84 63.74 74.22
N GLY A 40 86.70 63.64 75.56
CA GLY A 40 87.50 63.04 76.65
C GLY A 40 88.41 64.09 77.34
N GLY A 41 88.28 64.29 78.66
CA GLY A 41 89.06 65.28 79.43
C GLY A 41 88.59 65.47 80.88
N VAL A 42 89.53 65.66 81.82
CA VAL A 42 89.35 65.66 83.29
C VAL A 42 90.33 66.66 83.94
N GLU A 43 90.18 66.95 85.25
CA GLU A 43 91.13 67.66 86.15
C GLU A 43 91.19 69.21 86.01
N ALA A 44 91.51 70.03 87.04
CA ALA A 44 91.84 69.76 88.47
C ALA A 44 91.62 70.98 89.42
N VAL A 45 91.77 70.74 90.74
CA VAL A 45 92.32 71.66 91.79
C VAL A 45 91.47 72.83 92.37
N ALA A 46 91.09 72.64 93.64
CA ALA A 46 91.17 73.52 94.84
C ALA A 46 90.43 74.88 95.02
N ALA A 47 89.60 74.87 96.08
CA ALA A 47 89.65 75.76 97.27
C ALA A 47 89.12 77.23 97.25
N ASP A 48 87.93 77.36 97.86
CA ASP A 48 87.56 78.34 98.92
C ASP A 48 87.20 79.80 98.57
N GLY A 49 86.34 80.42 99.40
CA GLY A 49 86.18 81.89 99.50
C GLY A 49 84.92 82.57 98.92
N SER A 50 83.82 82.57 99.69
CA SER A 50 82.80 83.65 99.79
C SER A 50 81.87 84.02 98.60
N ASP A 51 80.68 83.40 98.63
CA ASP A 51 79.34 84.02 98.68
C ASP A 51 78.71 84.87 97.54
N SER A 52 77.50 84.42 97.17
CA SER A 52 76.29 85.24 96.96
C SER A 52 76.17 86.15 95.71
N SER A 53 76.34 85.58 94.51
CA SER A 53 75.71 86.17 93.30
C SER A 53 75.37 85.17 92.17
N ALA A 54 76.21 84.17 91.92
CA ALA A 54 76.13 83.31 90.72
C ALA A 54 74.85 82.45 90.60
N LEU A 55 74.33 81.91 91.71
CA LEU A 55 73.22 80.92 91.74
C LEU A 55 71.94 81.35 91.02
N ARG A 56 71.73 82.66 90.81
CA ARG A 56 70.52 83.18 90.17
C ARG A 56 70.51 83.01 88.65
N ALA A 57 71.68 82.87 88.01
CA ALA A 57 71.78 82.71 86.56
C ALA A 57 71.47 81.27 86.11
N GLU A 58 72.09 80.28 86.76
CA GLU A 58 71.93 78.86 86.43
C GLU A 58 70.50 78.36 86.67
N LEU A 59 69.84 78.82 87.74
CA LEU A 59 68.41 78.56 87.99
C LEU A 59 67.51 79.03 86.84
N GLY A 60 67.84 80.15 86.20
CA GLY A 60 67.13 80.63 85.00
C GLY A 60 67.33 79.71 83.80
N GLN A 61 68.54 79.20 83.60
CA GLN A 61 68.88 78.31 82.49
C GLN A 61 68.33 76.88 82.67
N LEU A 62 68.29 76.35 83.91
CA LEU A 62 67.57 75.12 84.20
C LEU A 62 66.07 75.28 83.94
N LYS A 63 65.47 76.39 84.39
CA LYS A 63 64.03 76.61 84.22
C LYS A 63 63.61 76.72 82.74
N SER A 64 64.42 77.36 81.88
CA SER A 64 64.12 77.39 80.44
C SER A 64 64.28 76.03 79.77
N LYS A 65 65.29 75.23 80.15
CA LYS A 65 65.43 73.83 79.69
C LYS A 65 64.25 72.97 80.14
N ILE A 66 63.81 73.10 81.40
CA ILE A 66 62.63 72.39 81.94
C ILE A 66 61.39 72.72 81.10
N HIS A 67 61.03 73.99 80.93
CA HIS A 67 59.88 74.37 80.09
C HIS A 67 60.00 73.89 78.62
N SER A 68 61.22 73.86 78.05
CA SER A 68 61.40 73.34 76.68
C SER A 68 61.18 71.82 76.58
N LEU A 69 61.58 71.06 77.60
CA LEU A 69 61.35 69.62 77.68
C LEU A 69 59.90 69.29 78.02
N GLU A 70 59.29 70.06 78.93
CA GLU A 70 57.88 69.99 79.32
C GLU A 70 56.97 70.25 78.10
N SER A 71 57.23 71.32 77.34
CA SER A 71 56.55 71.60 76.07
C SER A 71 56.74 70.48 75.03
N LEU A 72 57.94 69.89 74.92
CA LEU A 72 58.23 68.80 74.00
C LEU A 72 57.55 67.48 74.42
N VAL A 73 57.43 67.23 75.73
CA VAL A 73 56.67 66.11 76.30
C VAL A 73 55.17 66.29 76.06
N ASP A 74 54.62 67.51 76.20
CA ASP A 74 53.23 67.81 75.87
C ASP A 74 52.95 67.66 74.36
N GLU A 75 53.86 68.10 73.49
CA GLU A 75 53.77 67.93 72.04
C GLU A 75 53.78 66.44 71.67
N LYS A 76 54.71 65.65 72.26
CA LYS A 76 54.77 64.20 72.05
C LYS A 76 53.58 63.46 72.66
N SER A 77 53.03 63.93 73.77
CA SER A 77 51.82 63.35 74.38
C SER A 77 50.56 63.63 73.56
N ARG A 78 50.51 64.77 72.85
CA ARG A 78 49.46 65.07 71.85
C ARG A 78 49.66 64.24 70.57
N GLU A 79 50.89 64.06 70.11
CA GLU A 79 51.23 63.23 68.94
C GLU A 79 50.97 61.72 69.18
N LEU A 80 51.15 61.23 70.41
CA LEU A 80 50.80 59.85 70.76
C LEU A 80 49.28 59.64 70.74
N LYS A 81 48.51 60.49 71.42
CA LYS A 81 47.04 60.38 71.46
C LYS A 81 46.40 60.36 70.06
N SER A 82 46.85 61.22 69.15
CA SER A 82 46.31 61.22 67.77
C SER A 82 46.71 59.99 66.95
N LYS A 83 47.79 59.28 67.32
CA LYS A 83 48.14 57.98 66.73
C LYS A 83 47.33 56.85 67.35
N ASP A 84 47.08 56.88 68.66
CA ASP A 84 46.24 55.89 69.35
C ASP A 84 44.79 55.95 68.83
N GLU A 85 44.24 57.15 68.64
CA GLU A 85 42.94 57.39 67.98
C GLU A 85 42.90 56.83 66.55
N LEU A 86 43.96 57.04 65.77
CA LEU A 86 44.06 56.52 64.40
C LEU A 86 44.24 55.00 64.36
N ILE A 87 44.93 54.40 65.33
CA ILE A 87 45.06 52.94 65.49
C ILE A 87 43.69 52.34 65.78
N ALA A 88 42.92 52.89 66.73
CA ALA A 88 41.57 52.43 67.03
C ALA A 88 40.62 52.49 65.82
N GLU A 89 40.76 53.50 64.94
CA GLU A 89 40.04 53.55 63.66
C GLU A 89 40.46 52.40 62.72
N LYS A 90 41.77 52.07 62.63
CA LYS A 90 42.25 50.97 61.79
C LYS A 90 41.86 49.60 62.32
N GLU A 91 41.84 49.40 63.64
CA GLU A 91 41.37 48.17 64.27
C GLU A 91 39.89 47.94 64.00
N LYS A 92 39.05 48.97 64.15
CA LYS A 92 37.63 48.89 63.80
C LYS A 92 37.42 48.54 62.32
N LEU A 93 38.15 49.19 61.41
CA LEU A 93 38.10 48.90 59.97
C LEU A 93 38.62 47.49 59.63
N LEU A 94 39.50 46.91 60.45
CA LEU A 94 39.93 45.52 60.33
C LEU A 94 38.84 44.55 60.80
N GLN A 95 38.16 44.84 61.91
CA GLN A 95 37.04 44.03 62.40
C GLN A 95 35.88 44.01 61.40
N ASP A 96 35.45 45.19 60.90
CA ASP A 96 34.42 45.32 59.87
C ASP A 96 34.75 44.50 58.59
N LYS A 97 36.05 44.31 58.29
CA LYS A 97 36.53 43.47 57.17
C LYS A 97 36.57 41.98 57.51
N LEU A 98 36.98 41.61 58.73
CA LEU A 98 36.98 40.21 59.19
C LEU A 98 35.56 39.64 59.21
N ASP A 99 34.61 40.37 59.78
CA ASP A 99 33.20 39.95 59.84
C ASP A 99 32.60 39.79 58.43
N LYS A 100 33.00 40.67 57.49
CA LYS A 100 32.58 40.61 56.08
C LYS A 100 33.24 39.46 55.31
N VAL A 101 34.47 39.07 55.65
CA VAL A 101 35.11 37.85 55.11
C VAL A 101 34.42 36.59 55.64
N ALA A 102 34.07 36.54 56.94
CA ALA A 102 33.32 35.44 57.52
C ALA A 102 31.96 35.24 56.83
N SER A 103 31.20 36.33 56.63
CA SER A 103 29.91 36.29 55.93
C SER A 103 30.02 35.74 54.49
N LEU A 104 31.09 36.05 53.76
CA LEU A 104 31.33 35.51 52.42
C LEU A 104 31.77 34.04 52.44
N GLN A 105 32.51 33.62 53.46
CA GLN A 105 32.92 32.23 53.67
C GLN A 105 31.70 31.30 53.87
N ASP A 106 30.70 31.76 54.62
CA ASP A 106 29.44 31.05 54.84
C ASP A 106 28.56 31.02 53.58
N GLU A 107 28.46 32.13 52.83
CA GLU A 107 27.72 32.17 51.57
C GLU A 107 28.33 31.22 50.51
N ILE A 108 29.66 31.20 50.37
CA ILE A 108 30.38 30.24 49.52
C ILE A 108 30.06 28.80 49.95
N SER A 109 30.06 28.53 51.25
CA SER A 109 29.77 27.20 51.80
C SER A 109 28.32 26.75 51.52
N LEU A 110 27.35 27.65 51.62
CA LEU A 110 25.95 27.42 51.24
C LEU A 110 25.79 27.13 49.75
N LEU A 111 26.39 27.96 48.88
CA LEU A 111 26.35 27.79 47.43
C LEU A 111 27.00 26.46 47.00
N GLN A 112 28.15 26.12 47.58
CA GLN A 112 28.86 24.88 47.25
C GLN A 112 28.10 23.63 47.74
N LYS A 113 27.37 23.71 48.87
CA LYS A 113 26.48 22.65 49.34
C LYS A 113 25.26 22.49 48.42
N LYS A 114 24.62 23.59 48.03
CA LYS A 114 23.46 23.60 47.13
C LYS A 114 23.80 23.00 45.75
N GLY A 115 24.87 23.47 45.11
CA GLY A 115 25.29 22.97 43.80
C GLY A 115 25.61 21.47 43.76
N LYS A 116 26.11 20.91 44.88
CA LYS A 116 26.32 19.45 45.02
C LYS A 116 25.00 18.67 45.10
N MET A 117 23.98 19.22 45.76
CA MET A 117 22.66 18.59 45.88
C MET A 117 21.90 18.63 44.55
N ASP A 118 21.80 19.80 43.91
CA ASP A 118 21.09 19.99 42.65
C ASP A 118 21.66 19.07 41.54
N ALA A 119 23.00 18.96 41.46
CA ALA A 119 23.67 18.09 40.51
C ALA A 119 23.41 16.59 40.77
N ALA A 120 23.44 16.14 42.03
CA ALA A 120 23.19 14.75 42.38
C ALA A 120 21.76 14.31 42.07
N GLU A 121 20.78 15.18 42.35
CA GLU A 121 19.36 14.91 42.05
C GLU A 121 19.11 14.85 40.53
N GLN A 122 19.75 15.73 39.76
CA GLN A 122 19.63 15.75 38.31
C GLN A 122 20.27 14.53 37.65
N VAL A 123 21.41 14.04 38.17
CA VAL A 123 22.04 12.78 37.72
C VAL A 123 21.18 11.57 38.04
N GLY A 124 20.57 11.49 39.23
CA GLY A 124 19.63 10.43 39.59
C GLY A 124 18.41 10.38 38.65
N LYS A 125 17.84 11.55 38.32
CA LYS A 125 16.75 11.68 37.34
C LYS A 125 17.17 11.29 35.93
N ALA A 126 18.42 11.53 35.53
CA ALA A 126 18.95 11.12 34.23
C ALA A 126 19.12 9.59 34.13
N HIS A 127 19.70 8.95 35.16
CA HIS A 127 19.87 7.49 35.17
C HIS A 127 18.54 6.73 35.23
N ALA A 128 17.54 7.22 35.98
CA ALA A 128 16.20 6.64 35.98
C ALA A 128 15.57 6.63 34.58
N ARG A 129 15.67 7.74 33.84
CA ARG A 129 15.19 7.86 32.45
C ARG A 129 15.97 6.96 31.49
N ALA A 130 17.29 6.83 31.66
CA ALA A 130 18.12 5.95 30.84
C ALA A 130 17.68 4.48 30.99
N GLY A 131 17.51 3.98 32.22
CA GLY A 131 17.05 2.62 32.49
C GLY A 131 15.58 2.35 32.12
N GLU A 132 14.76 3.39 31.91
CA GLU A 132 13.42 3.25 31.32
C GLU A 132 13.48 3.16 29.79
N LEU A 133 14.26 4.03 29.15
CA LEU A 133 14.50 3.98 27.70
C LEU A 133 15.15 2.66 27.26
N GLU A 134 16.09 2.13 28.04
CA GLU A 134 16.72 0.82 27.83
C GLU A 134 15.66 -0.31 27.79
N LYS A 135 14.73 -0.34 28.75
CA LYS A 135 13.60 -1.30 28.76
C LYS A 135 12.67 -1.14 27.54
N GLN A 136 12.47 0.10 27.05
CA GLN A 136 11.68 0.34 25.84
C GLN A 136 12.40 -0.19 24.59
N VAL A 137 13.71 0.05 24.46
CA VAL A 137 14.55 -0.50 23.38
C VAL A 137 14.53 -2.04 23.40
N ASP A 138 14.66 -2.64 24.58
CA ASP A 138 14.67 -4.09 24.75
C ASP A 138 13.31 -4.73 24.40
N LYS A 139 12.20 -4.04 24.69
CA LYS A 139 10.85 -4.44 24.25
C LYS A 139 10.71 -4.34 22.73
N LEU A 140 11.06 -3.20 22.14
CA LEU A 140 10.97 -2.96 20.69
C LEU A 140 11.85 -3.95 19.90
N LYS A 141 13.02 -4.31 20.43
CA LYS A 141 13.90 -5.34 19.83
C LYS A 141 13.23 -6.72 19.79
N LYS A 142 12.59 -7.15 20.89
CA LYS A 142 11.87 -8.43 20.96
C LYS A 142 10.67 -8.45 20.01
N GLU A 143 9.97 -7.32 19.87
CA GLU A 143 8.84 -7.15 18.95
C GLU A 143 9.29 -7.17 17.47
N LEU A 144 10.42 -6.54 17.15
CA LEU A 144 11.04 -6.59 15.83
C LEU A 144 11.50 -8.03 15.48
N GLU A 145 12.10 -8.75 16.44
CA GLU A 145 12.49 -10.15 16.28
C GLU A 145 11.29 -11.10 16.09
N SER A 146 10.11 -10.80 16.65
CA SER A 146 8.89 -11.56 16.37
C SER A 146 8.30 -11.22 14.99
N GLN A 147 8.19 -9.94 14.63
CA GLN A 147 7.68 -9.55 13.31
C GLN A 147 8.57 -10.06 12.16
N GLN A 148 9.90 -10.13 12.34
CA GLN A 148 10.81 -10.69 11.34
C GLN A 148 10.60 -12.22 11.14
N LYS A 149 10.19 -12.96 12.19
CA LYS A 149 9.83 -14.38 12.10
C LYS A 149 8.48 -14.58 11.39
N GLU A 150 7.48 -13.77 11.75
CA GLU A 150 6.17 -13.77 11.09
C GLU A 150 6.28 -13.41 9.60
N LYS A 151 7.09 -12.40 9.26
CA LYS A 151 7.42 -12.03 7.89
C LYS A 151 7.99 -13.21 7.10
N GLY A 152 8.96 -13.95 7.64
CA GLY A 152 9.51 -15.15 6.98
C GLY A 152 8.47 -16.27 6.78
N ALA A 153 7.54 -16.43 7.73
CA ALA A 153 6.42 -17.37 7.60
C ALA A 153 5.39 -16.92 6.54
N LEU A 154 5.20 -15.61 6.35
CA LEU A 154 4.36 -15.05 5.29
C LEU A 154 5.03 -15.11 3.91
N GLU A 155 6.34 -14.84 3.81
CA GLU A 155 7.12 -14.92 2.57
C GLU A 155 7.18 -16.37 2.05
N THR A 156 7.41 -17.36 2.91
CA THR A 156 7.39 -18.78 2.53
C THR A 156 6.00 -19.23 2.09
N ARG A 157 4.93 -18.78 2.77
CA ARG A 157 3.53 -19.03 2.37
C ARG A 157 3.16 -18.35 1.05
N ALA A 158 3.69 -17.15 0.78
CA ALA A 158 3.51 -16.47 -0.49
C ALA A 158 4.18 -17.24 -1.64
N ALA A 159 5.43 -17.65 -1.48
CA ALA A 159 6.14 -18.47 -2.46
C ALA A 159 5.42 -19.81 -2.73
N GLU A 160 4.86 -20.45 -1.70
CA GLU A 160 4.05 -21.68 -1.89
C GLU A 160 2.75 -21.41 -2.69
N ALA A 161 2.10 -20.27 -2.45
CA ALA A 161 0.91 -19.84 -3.19
C ALA A 161 1.22 -19.47 -4.65
N GLU A 162 2.33 -18.78 -4.92
CA GLU A 162 2.80 -18.46 -6.27
C GLU A 162 3.09 -19.74 -7.08
N ASN A 163 3.76 -20.72 -6.48
CA ASN A 163 3.99 -22.02 -7.11
C ASN A 163 2.68 -22.74 -7.46
N LYS A 164 1.68 -22.71 -6.56
CA LYS A 164 0.33 -23.26 -6.82
C LYS A 164 -0.38 -22.51 -7.96
N ILE A 165 -0.24 -21.19 -8.04
CA ILE A 165 -0.79 -20.37 -9.14
C ILE A 165 -0.12 -20.74 -10.48
N LEU A 166 1.20 -20.91 -10.51
CA LEU A 166 1.92 -21.35 -11.71
C LEU A 166 1.49 -22.76 -12.16
N GLU A 167 1.34 -23.69 -11.20
CA GLU A 167 0.86 -25.04 -11.50
C GLU A 167 -0.57 -25.03 -12.07
N LEU A 168 -1.49 -24.28 -11.46
CA LEU A 168 -2.87 -24.11 -11.92
C LEU A 168 -2.95 -23.44 -13.29
N ASN A 169 -2.13 -22.41 -13.56
CA ASN A 169 -2.02 -21.80 -14.89
C ASN A 169 -1.55 -22.82 -15.95
N SER A 170 -0.60 -23.70 -15.61
CA SER A 170 -0.15 -24.76 -16.53
C SER A 170 -1.24 -25.80 -16.82
N LYS A 171 -2.11 -26.09 -15.84
CA LYS A 171 -3.28 -26.98 -15.99
C LYS A 171 -4.37 -26.31 -16.85
N LEU A 172 -4.64 -25.02 -16.59
CA LEU A 172 -5.59 -24.22 -17.37
C LEU A 172 -5.17 -24.11 -18.84
N GLU A 173 -3.88 -23.88 -19.12
CA GLU A 173 -3.39 -23.80 -20.50
C GLU A 173 -3.53 -25.14 -21.24
N LYS A 174 -3.25 -26.27 -20.57
CA LYS A 174 -3.48 -27.61 -21.12
C LYS A 174 -4.96 -27.84 -21.46
N LEU A 175 -5.87 -27.45 -20.56
CA LEU A 175 -7.32 -27.55 -20.78
C LEU A 175 -7.81 -26.61 -21.91
N GLN A 176 -7.25 -25.41 -22.03
CA GLN A 176 -7.56 -24.50 -23.14
C GLN A 176 -7.16 -25.13 -24.49
N ARG A 177 -5.95 -25.70 -24.58
CA ARG A 177 -5.45 -26.36 -25.80
C ARG A 177 -6.32 -27.56 -26.21
N THR A 178 -6.72 -28.43 -25.28
CA THR A 178 -7.60 -29.57 -25.61
C THR A 178 -9.02 -29.12 -25.97
N ASN A 179 -9.53 -28.07 -25.34
CA ASN A 179 -10.84 -27.49 -25.68
C ASN A 179 -10.84 -26.90 -27.10
N ASP A 180 -9.80 -26.17 -27.48
CA ASP A 180 -9.68 -25.62 -28.85
C ASP A 180 -9.43 -26.71 -29.90
N GLU A 181 -8.73 -27.81 -29.55
CA GLU A 181 -8.63 -28.99 -30.42
C GLU A 181 -10.00 -29.69 -30.61
N GLN A 182 -10.79 -29.81 -29.54
CA GLN A 182 -12.17 -30.35 -29.62
C GLN A 182 -13.07 -29.46 -30.48
N LYS A 183 -13.03 -28.13 -30.32
CA LYS A 183 -13.72 -27.19 -31.21
C LYS A 183 -13.29 -27.40 -32.67
N ALA A 184 -12.00 -27.55 -32.94
CA ALA A 184 -11.48 -27.76 -34.29
C ALA A 184 -11.92 -29.11 -34.90
N LYS A 185 -12.13 -30.14 -34.08
CA LYS A 185 -12.72 -31.42 -34.52
C LYS A 185 -14.22 -31.28 -34.83
N ILE A 186 -15.00 -30.63 -33.95
CA ILE A 186 -16.44 -30.35 -34.16
C ILE A 186 -16.64 -29.52 -35.44
N LEU A 187 -15.86 -28.46 -35.64
CA LEU A 187 -15.91 -27.63 -36.86
C LEU A 187 -15.44 -28.36 -38.13
N LYS A 188 -14.88 -29.57 -38.05
CA LYS A 188 -14.63 -30.43 -39.22
C LYS A 188 -15.83 -31.34 -39.48
N THR A 189 -16.37 -32.01 -38.45
CA THR A 189 -17.53 -32.90 -38.60
C THR A 189 -18.79 -32.13 -39.02
N GLU A 190 -19.01 -30.92 -38.51
CA GLU A 190 -20.12 -30.04 -38.91
C GLU A 190 -20.06 -29.67 -40.41
N ARG A 191 -18.86 -29.44 -40.96
CA ARG A 191 -18.69 -29.14 -42.39
C ARG A 191 -18.93 -30.37 -43.27
N VAL A 192 -18.44 -31.54 -42.86
CA VAL A 192 -18.71 -32.81 -43.57
C VAL A 192 -20.20 -33.12 -43.58
N LEU A 193 -20.89 -32.89 -42.46
CA LEU A 193 -22.34 -33.07 -42.34
C LEU A 193 -23.12 -32.13 -43.28
N LYS A 194 -22.79 -30.83 -43.32
CA LYS A 194 -23.45 -29.86 -44.22
C LYS A 194 -23.27 -30.21 -45.70
N VAL A 195 -22.07 -30.63 -46.12
CA VAL A 195 -21.82 -31.09 -47.50
C VAL A 195 -22.66 -32.33 -47.84
N ALA A 196 -22.82 -33.27 -46.89
CA ALA A 196 -23.67 -34.44 -47.08
C ALA A 196 -25.18 -34.08 -47.14
N GLU A 197 -25.63 -33.09 -46.38
CA GLU A 197 -26.99 -32.56 -46.44
C GLU A 197 -27.26 -31.84 -47.77
N GLU A 198 -26.33 -30.99 -48.22
CA GLU A 198 -26.39 -30.25 -49.49
C GLU A 198 -26.43 -31.20 -50.71
N GLU A 199 -25.52 -32.19 -50.78
CA GLU A 199 -25.54 -33.19 -51.86
C GLU A 199 -26.78 -34.11 -51.80
N MET A 200 -27.31 -34.44 -50.61
CA MET A 200 -28.58 -35.15 -50.50
C MET A 200 -29.75 -34.32 -51.05
N VAL A 201 -29.82 -33.03 -50.74
CA VAL A 201 -30.88 -32.12 -51.24
C VAL A 201 -30.78 -31.97 -52.76
N LYS A 202 -29.56 -31.78 -53.28
CA LYS A 202 -29.27 -31.71 -54.71
C LYS A 202 -29.65 -33.01 -55.45
N ALA A 203 -29.24 -34.18 -54.95
CA ALA A 203 -29.60 -35.47 -55.54
C ALA A 203 -31.13 -35.70 -55.56
N LYS A 204 -31.85 -35.29 -54.50
CA LYS A 204 -33.33 -35.31 -54.48
C LYS A 204 -33.94 -34.37 -55.52
N PHE A 205 -33.40 -33.15 -55.67
CA PHE A 205 -33.85 -32.19 -56.67
C PHE A 205 -33.62 -32.72 -58.09
N GLU A 206 -32.41 -33.19 -58.40
CA GLU A 206 -32.07 -33.79 -59.70
C GLU A 206 -32.98 -34.97 -60.05
N ALA A 207 -33.21 -35.89 -59.09
CA ALA A 207 -34.13 -37.00 -59.29
C ALA A 207 -35.55 -36.50 -59.59
N SER A 208 -36.04 -35.48 -58.88
CA SER A 208 -37.35 -34.89 -59.15
C SER A 208 -37.44 -34.16 -60.50
N SER A 209 -36.35 -33.54 -60.97
CA SER A 209 -36.28 -32.90 -62.30
C SER A 209 -36.33 -33.95 -63.41
N LYS A 210 -35.49 -34.98 -63.31
CA LYS A 210 -35.45 -36.10 -64.26
C LYS A 210 -36.79 -36.84 -64.32
N ILE A 211 -37.51 -36.99 -63.20
CA ILE A 211 -38.88 -37.54 -63.18
C ILE A 211 -39.87 -36.64 -63.92
N LYS A 212 -39.77 -35.31 -63.80
CA LYS A 212 -40.62 -34.36 -64.54
C LYS A 212 -40.31 -34.36 -66.03
N GLU A 213 -39.05 -34.21 -66.41
CA GLU A 213 -38.56 -34.29 -67.79
C GLU A 213 -39.03 -35.58 -68.48
N LEU A 214 -38.91 -36.72 -67.79
CA LEU A 214 -39.48 -37.99 -68.27
C LEU A 214 -41.00 -37.89 -68.44
N SER A 215 -41.75 -37.42 -67.43
CA SER A 215 -43.22 -37.32 -67.53
C SER A 215 -43.71 -36.39 -68.66
N GLU A 216 -42.97 -35.32 -68.95
CA GLU A 216 -43.28 -34.35 -70.01
C GLU A 216 -42.96 -34.93 -71.39
N VAL A 217 -41.77 -35.51 -71.59
CA VAL A 217 -41.38 -36.18 -72.84
C VAL A 217 -42.29 -37.38 -73.15
N HIS A 218 -42.68 -38.15 -72.13
CA HIS A 218 -43.53 -39.33 -72.28
C HIS A 218 -45.02 -38.98 -72.49
N GLY A 219 -45.43 -37.75 -72.18
CA GLY A 219 -46.81 -37.29 -72.38
C GLY A 219 -47.21 -37.09 -73.84
N ALA A 220 -46.23 -36.86 -74.74
CA ALA A 220 -46.47 -36.58 -76.16
C ALA A 220 -45.83 -37.58 -77.13
N TRP A 221 -44.91 -38.43 -76.69
CA TRP A 221 -44.12 -39.32 -77.56
C TRP A 221 -43.99 -40.76 -77.05
N LEU A 222 -45.08 -41.32 -76.49
CA LEU A 222 -45.20 -42.77 -76.27
C LEU A 222 -46.06 -43.42 -77.36
N PRO A 223 -45.47 -44.22 -78.28
CA PRO A 223 -46.25 -45.08 -79.17
C PRO A 223 -47.19 -46.00 -78.38
N PRO A 224 -48.38 -46.35 -78.89
CA PRO A 224 -49.37 -47.15 -78.14
C PRO A 224 -48.83 -48.47 -77.59
N TRP A 225 -47.91 -49.13 -78.30
CA TRP A 225 -47.25 -50.36 -77.85
C TRP A 225 -46.35 -50.13 -76.62
N LEU A 226 -45.65 -48.99 -76.56
CA LEU A 226 -44.75 -48.63 -75.46
C LEU A 226 -45.53 -48.10 -74.25
N ALA A 227 -46.67 -47.43 -74.46
CA ALA A 227 -47.62 -47.12 -73.39
C ALA A 227 -48.21 -48.40 -72.76
N LEU A 228 -48.52 -49.42 -73.58
CA LEU A 228 -48.91 -50.76 -73.12
C LEU A 228 -47.77 -51.42 -72.31
N HIS A 229 -46.55 -51.40 -72.85
CA HIS A 229 -45.39 -51.99 -72.20
C HIS A 229 -44.99 -51.27 -70.90
N TRP A 230 -45.16 -49.95 -70.82
CA TRP A 230 -45.04 -49.17 -69.58
C TRP A 230 -46.08 -49.59 -68.55
N LYS A 231 -47.33 -49.80 -68.96
CA LYS A 231 -48.40 -50.28 -68.07
C LYS A 231 -48.12 -51.70 -67.53
N CYS A 232 -47.51 -52.56 -68.34
CA CYS A 232 -47.01 -53.88 -67.92
C CYS A 232 -45.77 -53.79 -67.01
N LEU A 233 -44.85 -52.87 -67.26
CA LEU A 233 -43.69 -52.62 -66.37
C LEU A 233 -44.15 -52.06 -65.03
N GLN A 234 -45.11 -51.13 -65.02
CA GLN A 234 -45.72 -50.58 -63.82
C GLN A 234 -46.44 -51.66 -63.01
N SER A 235 -47.24 -52.52 -63.64
CA SER A 235 -47.92 -53.60 -62.92
C SER A 235 -46.95 -54.68 -62.41
N SER A 236 -45.88 -54.97 -63.14
CA SER A 236 -44.81 -55.89 -62.71
C SER A 236 -43.98 -55.32 -61.56
N ALA A 237 -43.67 -54.02 -61.60
CA ALA A 237 -42.99 -53.31 -60.52
C ALA A 237 -43.87 -53.19 -59.27
N GLU A 238 -45.16 -52.88 -59.43
CA GLU A 238 -46.12 -52.86 -58.31
C GLU A 238 -46.33 -54.26 -57.72
N LYS A 239 -46.32 -55.31 -58.56
CA LYS A 239 -46.37 -56.71 -58.12
C LYS A 239 -45.12 -57.10 -57.32
N HIS A 240 -43.90 -56.93 -57.86
CA HIS A 240 -42.67 -57.19 -57.11
C HIS A 240 -42.51 -56.30 -55.86
N TRP A 241 -43.03 -55.07 -55.88
CA TRP A 241 -43.09 -54.22 -54.69
C TRP A 241 -44.03 -54.81 -53.62
N LYS A 242 -45.20 -55.34 -54.00
CA LYS A 242 -46.11 -56.03 -53.06
C LYS A 242 -45.55 -57.37 -52.56
N GLU A 243 -44.87 -58.13 -53.42
CA GLU A 243 -44.38 -59.48 -53.14
C GLU A 243 -43.04 -59.51 -52.39
N HIS A 244 -42.16 -58.52 -52.58
CA HIS A 244 -40.82 -58.50 -51.96
C HIS A 244 -40.48 -57.17 -51.28
N GLY A 245 -40.72 -56.03 -51.94
CA GLY A 245 -40.31 -54.71 -51.43
C GLY A 245 -41.00 -54.30 -50.13
N LYS A 246 -42.33 -54.43 -50.08
CA LYS A 246 -43.16 -54.13 -48.90
C LYS A 246 -42.90 -55.10 -47.74
N PRO A 247 -42.81 -56.43 -47.92
CA PRO A 247 -42.34 -57.34 -46.88
C PRO A 247 -40.96 -56.98 -46.32
N ALA A 248 -39.98 -56.65 -47.18
CA ALA A 248 -38.63 -56.28 -46.73
C ALA A 248 -38.62 -54.96 -45.92
N MET A 249 -39.37 -53.94 -46.35
CA MET A 249 -39.53 -52.68 -45.62
C MET A 249 -40.26 -52.89 -44.27
N ASN A 250 -41.32 -53.70 -44.25
CA ASN A 250 -42.02 -54.05 -43.01
C ASN A 250 -41.07 -54.76 -42.03
N LEU A 251 -40.29 -55.73 -42.49
CA LEU A 251 -39.30 -56.47 -41.68
C LEU A 251 -38.18 -55.56 -41.14
N MET A 252 -37.73 -54.57 -41.93
CA MET A 252 -36.79 -53.55 -41.45
C MET A 252 -37.41 -52.73 -40.32
N MET A 253 -38.62 -52.23 -40.52
CA MET A 253 -39.32 -51.38 -39.54
C MET A 253 -39.67 -52.14 -38.26
N GLU A 254 -40.08 -53.40 -38.39
CA GLU A 254 -40.28 -54.34 -37.28
C GLU A 254 -38.99 -54.55 -36.49
N LYS A 255 -37.87 -54.87 -37.14
CA LYS A 255 -36.55 -55.01 -36.46
C LYS A 255 -36.08 -53.70 -35.82
N THR A 256 -36.38 -52.54 -36.39
CA THR A 256 -36.10 -51.24 -35.76
C THR A 256 -36.94 -51.01 -34.51
N MET A 257 -38.22 -51.38 -34.52
CA MET A 257 -39.09 -51.33 -33.32
C MET A 257 -38.69 -52.38 -32.27
N GLU A 258 -38.29 -53.59 -32.69
CA GLU A 258 -37.75 -54.63 -31.81
C GLU A 258 -36.50 -54.12 -31.10
N LYS A 259 -35.53 -53.57 -31.84
CA LYS A 259 -34.29 -53.00 -31.27
C LYS A 259 -34.55 -51.77 -30.38
N LYS A 260 -35.53 -50.92 -30.73
CA LYS A 260 -36.00 -49.87 -29.82
C LYS A 260 -36.51 -50.46 -28.51
N SER A 261 -37.41 -51.45 -28.56
CA SER A 261 -37.98 -52.07 -27.36
C SER A 261 -36.95 -52.85 -26.52
N GLN A 262 -35.90 -53.40 -27.13
CA GLN A 262 -34.76 -53.99 -26.43
C GLN A 262 -33.93 -52.93 -25.71
N ALA A 263 -33.68 -51.77 -26.32
CA ALA A 263 -33.00 -50.65 -25.66
C ALA A 263 -33.84 -50.05 -24.52
N GLU A 264 -35.17 -49.99 -24.70
CA GLU A 264 -36.14 -49.52 -23.71
C GLU A 264 -36.17 -50.44 -22.48
N LYS A 265 -36.31 -51.76 -22.67
CA LYS A 265 -36.21 -52.78 -21.60
C LYS A 265 -34.84 -52.87 -20.95
N TRP A 266 -33.77 -52.52 -21.66
CA TRP A 266 -32.41 -52.45 -21.08
C TRP A 266 -32.25 -51.20 -20.20
N ALA A 267 -32.84 -50.06 -20.59
CA ALA A 267 -32.79 -48.82 -19.82
C ALA A 267 -33.72 -48.85 -18.59
N GLU A 268 -34.87 -49.52 -18.67
CA GLU A 268 -35.87 -49.65 -17.61
C GLU A 268 -35.31 -49.99 -16.20
N PRO A 269 -34.52 -51.06 -15.99
CA PRO A 269 -33.94 -51.35 -14.67
C PRO A 269 -32.92 -50.31 -14.20
N HIS A 270 -32.24 -49.62 -15.12
CA HIS A 270 -31.32 -48.54 -14.77
C HIS A 270 -32.09 -47.26 -14.37
N ILE A 271 -33.17 -46.93 -15.07
CA ILE A 271 -34.07 -45.81 -14.74
C ILE A 271 -34.72 -46.03 -13.37
N GLU A 272 -35.27 -47.22 -13.11
CA GLU A 272 -35.83 -47.54 -11.79
C GLU A 272 -34.75 -47.60 -10.71
N THR A 273 -33.52 -48.02 -11.00
CA THR A 273 -32.39 -47.93 -10.03
C THR A 273 -32.04 -46.47 -9.70
N ILE A 274 -32.01 -45.57 -10.68
CA ILE A 274 -31.80 -44.13 -10.47
C ILE A 274 -32.92 -43.56 -9.58
N LYS A 275 -34.18 -43.86 -9.93
CA LYS A 275 -35.40 -43.38 -9.26
C LYS A 275 -35.57 -43.92 -7.84
N THR A 276 -35.25 -45.18 -7.58
CA THR A 276 -35.49 -45.84 -6.28
C THR A 276 -34.29 -45.80 -5.33
N LYS A 277 -33.05 -45.67 -5.83
CA LYS A 277 -31.84 -45.61 -4.98
C LYS A 277 -31.17 -44.24 -5.03
N LEU A 278 -30.79 -43.75 -6.22
CA LEU A 278 -29.97 -42.54 -6.30
C LEU A 278 -30.74 -41.28 -5.91
N VAL A 279 -31.99 -41.10 -6.35
CA VAL A 279 -32.81 -39.94 -5.96
C VAL A 279 -33.00 -39.82 -4.43
N PRO A 280 -33.43 -40.85 -3.67
CA PRO A 280 -33.54 -40.73 -2.22
C PRO A 280 -32.17 -40.60 -1.53
N THR A 281 -31.15 -41.37 -1.90
CA THR A 281 -29.82 -41.24 -1.26
C THR A 281 -29.20 -39.86 -1.49
N ILE A 282 -29.34 -39.27 -2.69
CA ILE A 282 -28.90 -37.88 -2.94
C ILE A 282 -29.69 -36.91 -2.07
N LYS A 283 -31.01 -37.09 -1.91
CA LYS A 283 -31.85 -36.24 -1.06
C LYS A 283 -31.44 -36.32 0.42
N GLU A 284 -31.17 -37.51 0.94
CA GLU A 284 -30.71 -37.74 2.31
C GLU A 284 -29.33 -37.12 2.55
N GLN A 285 -28.37 -37.35 1.66
CA GLN A 285 -27.06 -36.71 1.71
C GLN A 285 -27.16 -35.19 1.65
N TRP A 286 -28.05 -34.63 0.81
CA TRP A 286 -28.26 -33.19 0.73
C TRP A 286 -28.84 -32.60 2.03
N VAL A 287 -29.77 -33.30 2.69
CA VAL A 287 -30.29 -32.92 4.01
C VAL A 287 -29.15 -32.89 5.04
N VAL A 288 -28.33 -33.94 5.13
CA VAL A 288 -27.18 -34.00 6.05
C VAL A 288 -26.18 -32.88 5.79
N VAL A 289 -25.90 -32.57 4.52
CA VAL A 289 -25.04 -31.42 4.12
C VAL A 289 -25.67 -30.10 4.55
N THR A 290 -26.98 -29.87 4.35
CA THR A 290 -27.62 -28.63 4.84
C THR A 290 -27.61 -28.52 6.36
N THR A 291 -27.96 -29.57 7.11
CA THR A 291 -28.01 -29.54 8.59
C THR A 291 -26.63 -29.33 9.20
N SER A 292 -25.55 -29.82 8.56
CA SER A 292 -24.18 -29.59 9.02
C SER A 292 -23.64 -28.21 8.63
N LEU A 293 -23.94 -27.70 7.43
CA LEU A 293 -23.50 -26.36 7.02
C LEU A 293 -24.29 -25.22 7.67
N GLU A 294 -25.59 -25.38 7.93
CA GLU A 294 -26.45 -24.31 8.46
C GLU A 294 -25.88 -23.60 9.72
N PRO A 295 -25.47 -24.30 10.81
CA PRO A 295 -24.87 -23.64 11.96
C PRO A 295 -23.52 -23.00 11.66
N HIS A 296 -22.73 -23.58 10.74
CA HIS A 296 -21.44 -23.01 10.32
C HIS A 296 -21.62 -21.73 9.51
N VAL A 297 -22.56 -21.69 8.57
CA VAL A 297 -22.94 -20.50 7.81
C VAL A 297 -23.49 -19.43 8.73
N LYS A 298 -24.45 -19.75 9.62
CA LYS A 298 -24.97 -18.79 10.62
C LYS A 298 -23.87 -18.22 11.52
N THR A 299 -22.93 -19.05 11.96
CA THR A 299 -21.78 -18.62 12.77
C THR A 299 -20.82 -17.73 11.99
N LEU A 300 -20.52 -18.08 10.73
CA LEU A 300 -19.65 -17.31 9.85
C LEU A 300 -20.26 -15.95 9.51
N THR A 301 -21.56 -15.91 9.17
CA THR A 301 -22.31 -14.67 8.92
C THR A 301 -22.32 -13.79 10.18
N LYS A 302 -22.63 -14.34 11.35
CA LYS A 302 -22.59 -13.58 12.62
C LYS A 302 -21.20 -12.98 12.87
N LYS A 303 -20.14 -13.81 12.80
CA LYS A 303 -18.76 -13.32 12.98
C LYS A 303 -18.35 -12.30 11.92
N SER A 304 -18.79 -12.44 10.67
CA SER A 304 -18.48 -11.44 9.63
C SER A 304 -19.17 -10.10 9.88
N VAL A 305 -20.39 -10.09 10.44
CA VAL A 305 -21.09 -8.86 10.83
C VAL A 305 -20.44 -8.22 12.06
N GLU A 306 -20.05 -9.03 13.05
CA GLU A 306 -19.31 -8.56 14.24
C GLU A 306 -17.94 -7.95 13.86
N VAL A 307 -17.19 -8.60 12.97
CA VAL A 307 -15.91 -8.09 12.43
C VAL A 307 -16.13 -6.85 11.56
N TYR A 308 -17.23 -6.77 10.79
CA TYR A 308 -17.55 -5.59 9.99
C TYR A 308 -17.89 -4.38 10.86
N GLU A 309 -18.76 -4.51 11.86
CA GLU A 309 -19.14 -3.40 12.73
C GLU A 309 -18.02 -2.97 13.69
N THR A 310 -17.18 -3.89 14.17
CA THR A 310 -15.96 -3.53 14.93
C THR A 310 -14.91 -2.84 14.04
N SER A 311 -14.71 -3.30 12.81
CA SER A 311 -13.84 -2.62 11.83
C SER A 311 -14.36 -1.21 11.49
N LYS A 312 -15.66 -1.09 11.19
CA LYS A 312 -16.35 0.18 10.90
C LYS A 312 -16.25 1.17 12.05
N THR A 313 -16.47 0.74 13.30
CA THR A 313 -16.34 1.61 14.48
C THR A 313 -14.88 2.02 14.75
N ALA A 314 -13.90 1.13 14.54
CA ALA A 314 -12.47 1.47 14.63
C ALA A 314 -11.99 2.43 13.53
N ILE A 315 -12.53 2.31 12.31
CA ILE A 315 -12.16 3.14 11.15
C ILE A 315 -12.85 4.51 11.19
N THR A 316 -14.05 4.61 11.79
CA THR A 316 -14.84 5.85 11.89
C THR A 316 -14.04 7.08 12.40
N PRO A 317 -13.29 7.04 13.53
CA PRO A 317 -12.50 8.19 13.98
C PRO A 317 -11.41 8.60 12.98
N HIS A 318 -10.79 7.66 12.28
CA HIS A 318 -9.79 7.97 11.25
C HIS A 318 -10.40 8.56 9.98
N VAL A 319 -11.60 8.12 9.57
CA VAL A 319 -12.35 8.76 8.47
C VAL A 319 -12.76 10.18 8.85
N ILE A 320 -13.20 10.41 10.10
CA ILE A 320 -13.51 11.76 10.59
C ILE A 320 -12.25 12.64 10.62
N GLN A 321 -11.10 12.14 11.08
CA GLN A 321 -9.82 12.87 11.04
C GLN A 321 -9.39 13.21 9.61
N ILE A 322 -9.42 12.24 8.68
CA ILE A 322 -9.12 12.48 7.27
C ILE A 322 -10.06 13.53 6.69
N GLN A 323 -11.36 13.45 6.99
CA GLN A 323 -12.32 14.43 6.49
C GLN A 323 -12.12 15.81 7.14
N GLN A 324 -11.78 15.91 8.42
CA GLN A 324 -11.41 17.19 9.07
C GLN A 324 -10.15 17.82 8.47
N VAL A 325 -9.18 17.01 8.04
CA VAL A 325 -7.96 17.49 7.36
C VAL A 325 -8.24 17.88 5.91
N VAL A 326 -9.10 17.13 5.20
CA VAL A 326 -9.38 17.34 3.77
C VAL A 326 -10.43 18.42 3.51
N ASP A 327 -11.43 18.59 4.36
CA ASP A 327 -12.53 19.53 4.09
C ASP A 327 -12.05 21.00 3.94
N PRO A 328 -11.09 21.53 4.73
CA PRO A 328 -10.52 22.85 4.48
C PRO A 328 -9.96 23.03 3.06
N TYR A 329 -9.13 22.08 2.59
CA TYR A 329 -8.60 22.10 1.23
C TYR A 329 -9.70 21.91 0.18
N TYR A 330 -10.74 21.12 0.47
CA TYR A 330 -11.88 20.96 -0.43
C TYR A 330 -12.73 22.24 -0.52
N GLN A 331 -13.02 22.93 0.60
CA GLN A 331 -13.73 24.21 0.56
C GLN A 331 -12.87 25.30 -0.12
N GLU A 332 -11.55 25.26 -0.01
CA GLU A 332 -10.65 26.18 -0.72
C GLU A 332 -10.57 25.89 -2.22
N ALA A 333 -10.34 24.63 -2.62
CA ALA A 333 -10.41 24.21 -4.02
C ALA A 333 -11.80 24.49 -4.64
N LYS A 334 -12.88 24.42 -3.84
CA LYS A 334 -14.24 24.79 -4.23
C LYS A 334 -14.43 26.31 -4.33
N LYS A 335 -13.85 27.13 -3.45
CA LYS A 335 -13.83 28.61 -3.59
C LYS A 335 -13.13 29.02 -4.89
N ILE A 336 -11.99 28.40 -5.19
CA ILE A 336 -11.20 28.67 -6.40
C ILE A 336 -11.91 28.13 -7.65
N GLY A 337 -12.37 26.88 -7.62
CA GLY A 337 -12.94 26.19 -8.76
C GLY A 337 -14.37 26.60 -9.12
N LYS A 338 -15.20 26.99 -8.14
CA LYS A 338 -16.60 27.36 -8.36
C LYS A 338 -16.79 28.46 -9.43
N PRO A 339 -16.09 29.62 -9.41
CA PRO A 339 -16.28 30.63 -10.46
C PRO A 339 -15.94 30.10 -11.86
N TYR A 340 -14.93 29.24 -12.02
CA TYR A 340 -14.63 28.61 -13.31
C TYR A 340 -15.69 27.57 -13.71
N ILE A 341 -16.20 26.78 -12.77
CA ILE A 341 -17.29 25.82 -13.02
C ILE A 341 -18.59 26.56 -13.40
N ASP A 342 -18.93 27.64 -12.69
CA ASP A 342 -20.10 28.47 -12.97
C ASP A 342 -19.94 29.22 -14.32
N GLN A 343 -18.71 29.63 -14.69
CA GLN A 343 -18.39 30.21 -15.99
C GLN A 343 -18.50 29.19 -17.13
N VAL A 344 -17.93 28.00 -16.97
CA VAL A 344 -18.07 26.90 -17.95
C VAL A 344 -19.54 26.47 -18.06
N ALA A 345 -20.28 26.40 -16.96
CA ALA A 345 -21.69 26.06 -16.96
C ALA A 345 -22.54 27.14 -17.66
N THR A 346 -22.30 28.44 -17.41
CA THR A 346 -23.04 29.53 -18.07
C THR A 346 -22.72 29.63 -19.56
N VAL A 347 -21.47 29.42 -19.98
CA VAL A 347 -21.09 29.34 -21.40
C VAL A 347 -21.68 28.09 -22.06
N ALA A 348 -21.64 26.92 -21.41
CA ALA A 348 -22.16 25.68 -21.97
C ALA A 348 -23.69 25.63 -22.02
N LYS A 349 -24.40 26.24 -21.05
CA LYS A 349 -25.87 26.20 -20.92
C LYS A 349 -26.64 26.47 -22.23
N PRO A 350 -26.41 27.55 -23.00
CA PRO A 350 -27.12 27.78 -24.26
C PRO A 350 -26.81 26.70 -25.32
N HIS A 351 -25.59 26.15 -25.34
CA HIS A 351 -25.22 25.09 -26.28
C HIS A 351 -25.84 23.74 -25.90
N VAL A 352 -25.82 23.38 -24.60
CA VAL A 352 -26.46 22.17 -24.07
C VAL A 352 -27.97 22.23 -24.27
N GLU A 353 -28.61 23.37 -24.00
CA GLU A 353 -30.05 23.51 -24.19
C GLU A 353 -30.44 23.51 -25.67
N LYS A 354 -29.64 24.14 -26.55
CA LYS A 354 -29.82 24.04 -28.01
C LYS A 354 -29.70 22.60 -28.52
N VAL A 355 -28.72 21.83 -28.02
CA VAL A 355 -28.57 20.40 -28.32
C VAL A 355 -29.76 19.60 -27.77
N ARG A 356 -30.21 19.87 -26.54
CA ARG A 356 -31.37 19.23 -25.92
C ARG A 356 -32.65 19.43 -26.74
N VAL A 357 -32.97 20.67 -27.11
CA VAL A 357 -34.14 21.00 -27.95
C VAL A 357 -34.03 20.37 -29.34
N THR A 358 -32.83 20.39 -29.95
CA THR A 358 -32.60 19.76 -31.28
C THR A 358 -32.75 18.24 -31.23
N LEU A 359 -32.34 17.60 -30.13
CA LEU A 359 -32.46 16.16 -29.92
C LEU A 359 -33.81 15.71 -29.35
N GLU A 360 -34.64 16.63 -28.84
CA GLU A 360 -35.94 16.31 -28.24
C GLU A 360 -36.87 15.49 -29.15
N PRO A 361 -37.11 15.84 -30.44
CA PRO A 361 -37.94 15.02 -31.33
C PRO A 361 -37.34 13.63 -31.57
N TYR A 362 -36.02 13.53 -31.77
CA TYR A 362 -35.32 12.25 -31.97
C TYR A 362 -35.37 11.37 -30.71
N THR A 363 -35.31 11.98 -29.52
CA THR A 363 -35.39 11.29 -28.23
C THR A 363 -36.81 10.77 -27.99
N LYS A 364 -37.83 11.60 -28.27
CA LYS A 364 -39.24 11.19 -28.24
C LYS A 364 -39.52 10.03 -29.20
N GLU A 365 -38.97 10.08 -30.42
CA GLU A 365 -39.12 8.98 -31.38
C GLU A 365 -38.38 7.70 -30.94
N ALA A 366 -37.15 7.83 -30.44
CA ALA A 366 -36.38 6.69 -29.92
C ALA A 366 -37.11 6.00 -28.75
N VAL A 367 -37.68 6.76 -27.82
CA VAL A 367 -38.53 6.24 -26.73
C VAL A 367 -39.78 5.56 -27.29
N ARG A 368 -40.44 6.14 -28.30
CA ARG A 368 -41.63 5.55 -28.95
C ARG A 368 -41.33 4.22 -29.63
N VAL A 369 -40.21 4.12 -30.36
CA VAL A 369 -39.75 2.88 -31.00
C VAL A 369 -39.34 1.85 -29.94
N TYR A 370 -38.65 2.26 -28.88
CA TYR A 370 -38.22 1.38 -27.79
C TYR A 370 -39.40 0.84 -26.97
N SER A 371 -40.45 1.64 -26.72
CA SER A 371 -41.68 1.15 -26.07
C SER A 371 -42.33 0.03 -26.89
N LYS A 372 -42.55 0.26 -28.20
CA LYS A 372 -43.09 -0.75 -29.12
C LYS A 372 -42.22 -2.02 -29.19
N PHE A 373 -40.90 -1.86 -29.11
CA PHE A 373 -39.97 -2.99 -29.02
C PHE A 373 -40.13 -3.76 -27.69
N LEU A 374 -40.21 -3.08 -26.55
CA LEU A 374 -40.45 -3.73 -25.25
C LEU A 374 -41.81 -4.42 -25.18
N GLU A 375 -42.85 -3.81 -25.73
CA GLU A 375 -44.19 -4.38 -25.84
C GLU A 375 -44.14 -5.70 -26.65
N SER A 376 -43.57 -5.67 -27.86
CA SER A 376 -43.43 -6.86 -28.71
C SER A 376 -42.51 -7.92 -28.09
N ALA A 377 -41.42 -7.52 -27.45
CA ALA A 377 -40.54 -8.42 -26.70
C ALA A 377 -41.27 -9.08 -25.51
N SER A 378 -42.17 -8.37 -24.82
CA SER A 378 -42.97 -8.95 -23.74
C SER A 378 -43.97 -10.00 -24.25
N ILE A 379 -44.51 -9.82 -25.46
CA ILE A 379 -45.39 -10.78 -26.12
C ILE A 379 -44.60 -12.02 -26.57
N TYR A 380 -43.46 -11.83 -27.23
CA TYR A 380 -42.56 -12.92 -27.62
C TYR A 380 -41.99 -13.68 -26.42
N HIS A 381 -41.66 -13.01 -25.32
CA HIS A 381 -41.23 -13.69 -24.08
C HIS A 381 -42.36 -14.57 -23.51
N LYS A 382 -43.61 -14.09 -23.51
CA LYS A 382 -44.76 -14.91 -23.08
C LYS A 382 -44.91 -16.13 -23.98
N GLN A 383 -44.94 -15.96 -25.30
CA GLN A 383 -45.02 -17.07 -26.26
C GLN A 383 -43.87 -18.08 -26.11
N ALA A 384 -42.63 -17.59 -25.95
CA ALA A 384 -41.46 -18.44 -25.71
C ALA A 384 -41.57 -19.19 -24.38
N GLN A 385 -42.07 -18.55 -23.33
CA GLN A 385 -42.31 -19.20 -22.03
C GLN A 385 -43.37 -20.30 -22.14
N GLU A 386 -44.46 -20.07 -22.88
CA GLU A 386 -45.48 -21.10 -23.12
C GLU A 386 -44.97 -22.26 -23.98
N HIS A 387 -44.15 -21.98 -24.99
CA HIS A 387 -43.50 -23.00 -25.81
C HIS A 387 -42.51 -23.84 -25.00
N VAL A 388 -41.63 -23.21 -24.23
CA VAL A 388 -40.66 -23.88 -23.34
C VAL A 388 -41.41 -24.73 -22.30
N ARG A 389 -42.41 -24.16 -21.62
CA ARG A 389 -43.30 -24.87 -20.68
C ARG A 389 -43.96 -26.09 -21.33
N GLY A 390 -44.47 -25.93 -22.55
CA GLY A 390 -45.10 -27.00 -23.32
C GLY A 390 -44.12 -28.13 -23.67
N THR A 391 -42.89 -27.79 -24.06
CA THR A 391 -41.85 -28.77 -24.41
C THR A 391 -41.27 -29.47 -23.16
N LEU A 392 -40.99 -28.73 -22.08
CA LEU A 392 -40.51 -29.30 -20.81
C LEU A 392 -41.52 -30.29 -20.22
N LYS A 393 -42.83 -30.03 -20.33
CA LYS A 393 -43.89 -30.91 -19.81
C LYS A 393 -44.18 -32.14 -20.68
N LYS A 394 -43.69 -32.22 -21.91
CA LYS A 394 -43.89 -33.38 -22.81
C LYS A 394 -43.01 -34.60 -22.49
N HIS A 395 -41.86 -34.40 -21.85
CA HIS A 395 -40.95 -35.49 -21.50
C HIS A 395 -40.80 -35.60 -19.97
N GLU A 396 -40.87 -36.81 -19.44
CA GLU A 396 -40.88 -37.03 -17.99
C GLU A 396 -39.60 -36.57 -17.29
N LEU A 397 -38.46 -36.68 -17.98
CA LEU A 397 -37.15 -36.21 -17.50
C LEU A 397 -37.05 -34.68 -17.41
N THR A 398 -37.76 -33.94 -18.28
CA THR A 398 -37.75 -32.46 -18.28
C THR A 398 -38.93 -31.86 -17.50
N ARG A 399 -39.95 -32.65 -17.19
CA ARG A 399 -41.10 -32.27 -16.37
C ARG A 399 -40.72 -31.66 -15.00
N PRO A 400 -39.73 -32.18 -14.23
CA PRO A 400 -39.28 -31.52 -12.99
C PRO A 400 -38.52 -30.20 -13.22
N LEU A 401 -38.01 -29.95 -14.44
CA LEU A 401 -37.37 -28.68 -14.81
C LEU A 401 -38.38 -27.60 -15.26
N ALA A 402 -39.68 -27.93 -15.36
CA ALA A 402 -40.75 -26.97 -15.66
C ALA A 402 -41.13 -26.10 -14.44
N THR A 403 -40.13 -25.46 -13.82
CA THR A 403 -40.33 -24.46 -12.76
C THR A 403 -40.57 -23.08 -13.36
N LYS A 404 -41.37 -22.24 -12.70
CA LYS A 404 -41.70 -20.89 -13.20
C LYS A 404 -40.45 -20.04 -13.49
N GLU A 405 -39.41 -20.20 -12.67
CA GLU A 405 -38.13 -19.51 -12.81
C GLU A 405 -37.35 -20.01 -14.03
N PHE A 406 -37.22 -21.33 -14.20
CA PHE A 406 -36.50 -21.89 -15.35
C PHE A 406 -37.23 -21.61 -16.68
N GLU A 407 -38.57 -21.72 -16.69
CA GLU A 407 -39.41 -21.31 -17.82
C GLU A 407 -39.15 -19.83 -18.22
N TRP A 408 -39.02 -18.94 -17.22
CA TRP A 408 -38.75 -17.51 -17.43
C TRP A 408 -37.33 -17.24 -17.93
N PHE A 409 -36.31 -17.81 -17.29
CA PHE A 409 -34.91 -17.66 -17.71
C PHE A 409 -34.66 -18.21 -19.13
N ALA A 410 -35.24 -19.36 -19.47
CA ALA A 410 -35.11 -19.94 -20.80
C ALA A 410 -35.80 -19.08 -21.89
N ALA A 411 -36.99 -18.54 -21.61
CA ALA A 411 -37.66 -17.60 -22.51
C ALA A 411 -36.88 -16.29 -22.70
N SER A 412 -36.34 -15.73 -21.62
CA SER A 412 -35.43 -14.58 -21.67
C SER A 412 -34.15 -14.87 -22.47
N ALA A 413 -33.55 -16.06 -22.33
CA ALA A 413 -32.36 -16.46 -23.09
C ALA A 413 -32.64 -16.57 -24.59
N LEU A 414 -33.77 -17.17 -24.98
CA LEU A 414 -34.21 -17.26 -26.38
C LEU A 414 -34.41 -15.87 -26.99
N LEU A 415 -34.93 -14.90 -26.23
CA LEU A 415 -35.13 -13.52 -26.68
C LEU A 415 -33.82 -12.70 -26.72
N ALA A 416 -32.87 -12.98 -25.83
CA ALA A 416 -31.57 -12.28 -25.79
C ALA A 416 -30.61 -12.73 -26.90
N LEU A 417 -30.67 -14.00 -27.35
CA LEU A 417 -29.73 -14.54 -28.34
C LEU A 417 -29.71 -13.75 -29.68
N PRO A 418 -30.83 -13.39 -30.31
CA PRO A 418 -30.84 -12.52 -31.50
C PRO A 418 -30.21 -11.14 -31.25
N ILE A 419 -30.45 -10.54 -30.08
CA ILE A 419 -29.92 -9.22 -29.71
C ILE A 419 -28.40 -9.27 -29.54
N ILE A 420 -27.86 -10.36 -28.97
CA ILE A 420 -26.42 -10.61 -28.81
C ILE A 420 -25.75 -10.86 -30.18
N LEU A 421 -26.43 -11.55 -31.10
CA LEU A 421 -25.95 -11.74 -32.47
C LEU A 421 -25.93 -10.42 -33.26
N LEU A 422 -27.03 -9.67 -33.25
CA LEU A 422 -27.15 -8.36 -33.93
C LEU A 422 -26.12 -7.35 -33.38
N SER A 423 -25.98 -7.24 -32.07
CA SER A 423 -24.99 -6.33 -31.46
C SER A 423 -23.55 -6.72 -31.80
N ARG A 424 -23.23 -8.01 -31.97
CA ARG A 424 -21.93 -8.45 -32.49
C ARG A 424 -21.72 -8.12 -33.97
N ILE A 425 -22.75 -8.27 -34.81
CA ILE A 425 -22.68 -7.89 -36.23
C ILE A 425 -22.48 -6.37 -36.37
N CYS A 426 -23.27 -5.56 -35.66
CA CYS A 426 -23.11 -4.10 -35.62
C CYS A 426 -21.73 -3.70 -35.08
N SER A 427 -21.23 -4.36 -34.02
CA SER A 427 -19.88 -4.12 -33.52
C SER A 427 -18.80 -4.44 -34.55
N ALA A 428 -18.94 -5.52 -35.33
CA ALA A 428 -17.98 -5.87 -36.38
C ALA A 428 -17.98 -4.89 -37.56
N LEU A 429 -19.13 -4.26 -37.86
CA LEU A 429 -19.28 -3.29 -38.95
C LEU A 429 -18.83 -1.88 -38.55
N PHE A 430 -19.22 -1.40 -37.36
CA PHE A 430 -18.98 -0.01 -36.93
C PHE A 430 -17.71 0.16 -36.09
N CYS A 431 -17.35 -0.81 -35.23
CA CYS A 431 -16.16 -0.70 -34.39
C CYS A 431 -14.91 -1.15 -35.17
N LYS A 432 -14.33 -0.24 -35.96
CA LYS A 432 -13.03 -0.45 -36.62
C LYS A 432 -11.99 -0.94 -35.60
N LYS A 433 -11.63 -2.21 -35.69
CA LYS A 433 -10.72 -2.90 -34.75
C LYS A 433 -9.42 -2.12 -34.62
N ALA A 434 -9.18 -1.55 -33.43
CA ALA A 434 -8.04 -0.67 -33.18
C ALA A 434 -6.74 -1.34 -33.62
N ARG A 435 -6.00 -0.67 -34.52
CA ARG A 435 -4.73 -1.16 -35.06
C ARG A 435 -3.73 -1.16 -33.91
N ARG A 436 -3.48 -2.35 -33.32
CA ARG A 436 -2.50 -2.51 -32.22
C ARG A 436 -1.18 -1.83 -32.65
N PRO A 437 -0.59 -0.96 -31.82
CA PRO A 437 0.70 -0.36 -32.13
C PRO A 437 1.72 -1.44 -32.50
N GLY A 438 2.48 -1.19 -33.57
CA GLY A 438 3.55 -2.10 -33.97
C GLY A 438 4.55 -2.22 -32.83
N ARG A 439 4.62 -3.40 -32.19
CA ARG A 439 5.49 -3.64 -31.05
C ARG A 439 6.94 -3.54 -31.54
N HIS A 440 7.60 -2.42 -31.25
CA HIS A 440 8.94 -2.12 -31.73
C HIS A 440 9.93 -3.16 -31.18
N GLY A 441 10.26 -4.15 -32.01
CA GLY A 441 11.23 -5.18 -31.68
C GLY A 441 12.63 -4.62 -31.78
N HIS A 442 13.26 -4.33 -30.64
CA HIS A 442 14.68 -4.00 -30.59
C HIS A 442 15.52 -5.14 -31.16
N SER A 443 16.00 -4.97 -32.40
CA SER A 443 16.91 -5.89 -33.06
C SER A 443 18.32 -5.73 -32.46
N HIS A 444 18.57 -6.38 -31.32
CA HIS A 444 19.92 -6.45 -30.78
C HIS A 444 20.78 -7.38 -31.67
N HIS A 445 21.73 -6.77 -32.38
CA HIS A 445 22.59 -7.46 -33.35
C HIS A 445 23.45 -8.56 -32.70
N GLY A 446 23.00 -9.80 -32.82
CA GLY A 446 23.75 -10.99 -32.45
C GLY A 446 24.96 -11.23 -33.36
N ARG A 447 26.10 -10.59 -33.05
CA ARG A 447 27.39 -10.68 -33.76
C ARG A 447 27.96 -12.12 -33.74
N ARG A 448 27.45 -13.03 -34.58
CA ARG A 448 28.05 -14.36 -34.80
C ARG A 448 29.06 -14.33 -35.95
N LYS A 449 30.22 -14.93 -35.70
CA LYS A 449 31.37 -14.97 -36.61
C LYS A 449 31.01 -15.63 -37.95
N ALA A 450 31.51 -15.07 -39.05
CA ALA A 450 31.69 -15.85 -40.27
C ALA A 450 32.68 -17.00 -40.01
N LYS A 451 32.37 -18.20 -40.50
CA LYS A 451 33.32 -19.30 -40.69
C LYS A 451 33.37 -19.61 -42.19
N ARG A 452 34.56 -19.91 -42.70
CA ARG A 452 34.85 -20.10 -44.13
C ARG A 452 34.58 -21.55 -44.57
N GLY A 453 34.29 -21.73 -45.86
CA GLY A 453 34.70 -22.93 -46.61
C GLY A 453 33.70 -24.08 -46.73
N HIS A 454 33.26 -24.31 -47.98
CA HIS A 454 32.94 -25.64 -48.55
C HIS A 454 34.26 -26.44 -48.74
N PRO A 455 34.28 -27.75 -49.09
CA PRO A 455 33.57 -28.38 -50.21
C PRO A 455 32.78 -29.65 -49.82
N ASP A 456 32.40 -30.45 -50.81
CA ASP A 456 31.47 -31.59 -50.78
C ASP A 456 32.08 -32.93 -50.34
N ASN A 457 31.23 -33.91 -49.98
CA ASN A 457 31.20 -35.22 -50.67
C ASN A 457 30.05 -36.14 -50.20
N LYS A 458 29.48 -36.88 -51.16
CA LYS A 458 28.55 -38.03 -51.06
C LYS A 458 27.17 -37.81 -50.42
#